data_AF-A0A1F7ZMT2-F1
#
_entry.id   AF-A0A1F7ZMT2-F1
#
_cell.length_a   1.000
_cell.length_b   1.000
_cell.length_c   1.000
_cell.angle_alpha   90.00
_cell.angle_beta   90.00
_cell.angle_gamma   90.00
#
_symmetry.space_group_name_H-M   'P 1'
#
loop_
_entity.id
_entity.type
_entity.pdbx_description
1 polymer ?
#
loop_
_entity_poly.entity_id
_entity_poly.type
_entity_poly.pdbx_seq_one_letter_code
_entity_poly.pdbx_strand_id
1 'polypeptide(L)'
;MQALWRRGTSLFSTPSGSPKDSGAAEDFRTASSPDKLFTKVDPAIDGEECLHDCASCTVRYPAKFDVDQEDTLYGNVNGWSTHLLVATGKTDWVRDVADEQGSVMEAIEKGGLEPSNGQYQNLKLSASNMPVPDEYHHHDSGKQPTTVLLLPSFTIIDHVTPALAPDLIKYIVNPAPTTTTPLGAVPEPVSAPTSEDQPQQPPISDLLSQTPLRSRPCPHAAVILLCSQRTRDARCGQSAPLLRKEFERHLRPLGLYRDLDDGRPGGVGIYFISHVGGHKYLRM
;
A
#
# COMPACT_ATOMS: atom_id res chain seq x y z
N MET A 1 -3.92 -50.54 -32.97
CA MET A 1 -3.36 -50.73 -31.62
C MET A 1 -2.56 -49.49 -31.25
N GLN A 2 -2.97 -48.88 -30.15
CA GLN A 2 -2.20 -48.03 -29.23
C GLN A 2 -1.74 -46.63 -29.66
N ALA A 3 -2.36 -45.68 -28.96
CA ALA A 3 -2.06 -44.26 -28.84
C ALA A 3 -0.80 -44.01 -27.99
N LEU A 4 -0.03 -42.98 -28.33
CA LEU A 4 1.07 -42.40 -27.54
C LEU A 4 0.91 -40.86 -27.62
N TRP A 5 0.10 -40.28 -26.75
CA TRP A 5 0.46 -39.64 -25.47
C TRP A 5 0.95 -38.18 -25.60
N ARG A 6 0.05 -37.27 -25.20
CA ARG A 6 0.34 -35.88 -24.83
C ARG A 6 1.34 -35.85 -23.67
N ARG A 7 2.36 -35.00 -23.75
CA ARG A 7 3.13 -34.55 -22.58
C ARG A 7 2.88 -33.06 -22.37
N GLY A 8 2.11 -32.74 -21.34
CA GLY A 8 2.24 -31.49 -20.59
C GLY A 8 3.04 -31.78 -19.32
N THR A 9 3.82 -30.79 -18.87
CA THR A 9 4.43 -30.65 -17.52
C THR A 9 4.95 -29.22 -17.47
N SER A 10 4.28 -28.24 -16.85
CA SER A 10 4.30 -27.92 -15.41
C SER A 10 5.70 -27.97 -14.80
N LEU A 11 6.38 -26.82 -14.77
CA LEU A 11 7.58 -26.60 -13.95
C LEU A 11 7.43 -25.25 -13.23
N PHE A 12 6.53 -25.21 -12.25
CA PHE A 12 6.67 -24.34 -11.08
C PHE A 12 6.94 -25.27 -9.90
N SER A 13 8.21 -25.65 -9.74
CA SER A 13 8.69 -26.30 -8.54
C SER A 13 8.77 -25.25 -7.43
N THR A 14 7.75 -25.21 -6.57
CA THR A 14 7.82 -24.53 -5.28
C THR A 14 8.84 -25.24 -4.38
N PRO A 15 9.80 -24.54 -3.75
CA PRO A 15 10.58 -25.13 -2.68
C PRO A 15 9.65 -25.43 -1.50
N SER A 16 9.42 -26.72 -1.28
CA SER A 16 8.71 -27.25 -0.12
C SER A 16 9.59 -27.12 1.11
N GLY A 17 9.17 -26.31 2.09
CA GLY A 17 9.84 -26.27 3.39
C GLY A 17 9.48 -25.11 4.31
N SER A 18 8.21 -24.69 4.41
CA SER A 18 7.81 -23.87 5.56
C SER A 18 7.60 -24.77 6.77
N PRO A 19 8.20 -24.48 7.94
CA PRO A 19 7.91 -25.24 9.15
C PRO A 19 6.42 -25.09 9.47
N LYS A 20 5.72 -26.21 9.63
CA LYS A 20 4.41 -26.23 10.28
C LYS A 20 4.65 -25.95 11.76
N ASP A 21 4.56 -24.69 12.16
CA ASP A 21 4.41 -24.35 13.56
C ASP A 21 2.92 -24.21 13.85
N SER A 22 2.35 -25.25 14.45
CA SER A 22 1.02 -25.24 15.03
C SER A 22 1.11 -24.64 16.43
N GLY A 23 1.24 -23.31 16.49
CA GLY A 23 1.18 -22.52 17.71
C GLY A 23 0.27 -21.32 17.46
N ALA A 24 -0.53 -20.93 18.46
CA ALA A 24 -1.29 -19.69 18.42
C ALA A 24 -0.39 -18.55 17.94
N ALA A 25 -0.88 -17.69 17.04
CA ALA A 25 -0.10 -16.63 16.38
C ALA A 25 0.81 -15.92 17.39
N GLU A 26 2.10 -16.32 17.41
CA GLU A 26 3.12 -15.71 18.25
C GLU A 26 3.15 -14.21 17.94
N ASP A 27 3.19 -13.38 18.99
CA ASP A 27 3.27 -11.94 18.88
C ASP A 27 4.29 -11.53 17.80
N PHE A 28 3.92 -10.58 16.93
CA PHE A 28 4.82 -10.06 15.91
C PHE A 28 6.10 -9.52 16.57
N ARG A 29 7.23 -10.21 16.39
CA ARG A 29 8.53 -9.84 16.96
C ARG A 29 9.40 -9.16 15.92
N THR A 30 10.04 -8.06 16.32
CA THR A 30 11.10 -7.42 15.53
C THR A 30 12.28 -8.39 15.38
N ALA A 31 12.70 -8.70 14.15
CA ALA A 31 13.87 -9.54 13.93
C ALA A 31 15.13 -8.86 14.46
N SER A 32 15.98 -9.63 15.14
CA SER A 32 17.20 -9.10 15.80
C SER A 32 18.28 -8.64 14.81
N SER A 33 18.20 -9.08 13.54
CA SER A 33 19.10 -8.67 12.47
C SER A 33 18.44 -8.85 11.10
N PRO A 34 18.85 -8.09 10.08
CA PRO A 34 18.30 -8.20 8.72
C PRO A 34 18.41 -9.62 8.14
N ASP A 35 19.53 -10.30 8.40
CA ASP A 35 19.81 -11.66 7.88
C ASP A 35 18.88 -12.74 8.45
N LYS A 36 18.17 -12.46 9.56
CA LYS A 36 17.14 -13.36 10.09
C LYS A 36 15.78 -13.15 9.44
N LEU A 37 15.56 -12.00 8.82
CA LEU A 37 14.30 -11.65 8.17
C LEU A 37 14.35 -11.92 6.67
N PHE A 38 15.49 -11.63 6.03
CA PHE A 38 15.72 -11.82 4.61
C PHE A 38 16.91 -12.76 4.41
N THR A 39 16.68 -13.85 3.69
CA THR A 39 17.76 -14.72 3.23
C THR A 39 18.65 -13.94 2.27
N LYS A 40 19.96 -13.97 2.52
CA LYS A 40 20.93 -13.43 1.56
C LYS A 40 20.91 -14.29 0.30
N VAL A 41 21.00 -13.61 -0.83
CA VAL A 41 21.11 -14.25 -2.15
C VAL A 41 22.34 -15.17 -2.16
N ASP A 42 22.16 -16.40 -2.59
CA ASP A 42 23.23 -17.38 -2.79
C ASP A 42 23.38 -17.62 -4.30
N PRO A 43 24.48 -17.18 -4.95
CA PRO A 43 24.68 -17.38 -6.38
C PRO A 43 24.60 -18.85 -6.83
N ALA A 44 24.89 -19.80 -5.94
CA ALA A 44 24.76 -21.23 -6.24
C ALA A 44 23.30 -21.70 -6.34
N ILE A 45 22.36 -20.96 -5.74
CA ILE A 45 20.92 -21.28 -5.68
C ILE A 45 20.13 -20.35 -6.62
N ASP A 46 20.37 -19.05 -6.52
CA ASP A 46 19.62 -17.99 -7.19
C ASP A 46 20.22 -17.59 -8.56
N GLY A 47 21.44 -18.06 -8.85
CA GLY A 47 22.20 -17.71 -10.04
C GLY A 47 23.00 -16.41 -9.91
N GLU A 48 23.91 -16.19 -10.84
CA GLU A 48 24.84 -15.05 -10.83
C GLU A 48 24.15 -13.71 -11.17
N GLU A 49 22.97 -13.73 -11.81
CA GLU A 49 22.31 -12.52 -12.34
C GLU A 49 21.97 -11.49 -11.25
N CYS A 50 21.69 -11.92 -10.03
CA CYS A 50 21.39 -11.02 -8.90
C CYS A 50 22.59 -10.16 -8.47
N LEU A 51 23.81 -10.49 -8.90
CA LEU A 51 25.03 -9.73 -8.62
C LEU A 51 25.44 -8.80 -9.78
N HIS A 52 24.72 -8.82 -10.90
CA HIS A 52 25.08 -8.06 -12.08
C HIS A 52 24.26 -6.77 -12.20
N ASP A 53 24.95 -5.66 -12.48
CA ASP A 53 24.28 -4.42 -12.86
C ASP A 53 23.47 -4.62 -14.14
N CYS A 54 22.27 -4.03 -14.15
CA CYS A 54 21.35 -4.08 -15.28
C CYS A 54 22.00 -3.57 -16.59
N ALA A 55 22.33 -4.49 -17.50
CA ALA A 55 22.97 -4.18 -18.78
C ALA A 55 22.04 -3.42 -19.77
N SER A 56 20.73 -3.48 -19.56
CA SER A 56 19.72 -2.86 -20.44
C SER A 56 19.09 -1.57 -19.90
N CYS A 57 19.59 -1.06 -18.77
CA CYS A 57 18.99 0.10 -18.12
C CYS A 57 19.31 1.38 -18.89
N THR A 58 18.25 2.09 -19.29
CA THR A 58 18.35 3.29 -20.14
C THR A 58 18.29 4.58 -19.36
N VAL A 59 17.75 4.53 -18.14
CA VAL A 59 17.62 5.67 -17.24
C VAL A 59 18.85 5.78 -16.34
N ARG A 60 19.34 7.00 -16.18
CA ARG A 60 20.46 7.35 -15.30
C ARG A 60 20.04 8.45 -14.35
N TYR A 61 20.54 8.39 -13.12
CA TYR A 61 20.37 9.48 -12.17
C TYR A 61 21.18 10.72 -12.59
N PRO A 62 20.79 11.91 -12.14
CA PRO A 62 21.59 13.12 -12.30
C PRO A 62 23.01 12.94 -11.72
N ALA A 63 24.01 13.60 -12.32
CA ALA A 63 25.42 13.42 -11.95
C ALA A 63 25.78 13.75 -10.49
N LYS A 64 24.94 14.51 -9.78
CA LYS A 64 25.11 14.87 -8.36
C LYS A 64 24.06 14.23 -7.46
N PHE A 65 23.43 13.16 -7.92
CA PHE A 65 22.47 12.42 -7.13
C PHE A 65 23.22 11.54 -6.15
N ASP A 66 23.11 11.87 -4.87
CA ASP A 66 23.80 11.17 -3.79
C ASP A 66 22.79 10.56 -2.81
N VAL A 67 23.12 9.36 -2.35
CA VAL A 67 22.30 8.55 -1.44
C VAL A 67 23.17 8.05 -0.30
N ASP A 68 22.61 8.03 0.90
CA ASP A 68 23.32 7.52 2.07
C ASP A 68 23.45 6.00 1.97
N GLN A 69 24.68 5.50 1.83
CA GLN A 69 24.99 4.08 1.77
C GLN A 69 25.49 3.51 3.10
N GLU A 70 25.76 4.36 4.09
CA GLU A 70 26.38 3.96 5.35
C GLU A 70 25.34 3.62 6.42
N ASP A 71 24.20 4.32 6.41
CA ASP A 71 23.17 4.10 7.43
C ASP A 71 22.35 2.82 7.19
N THR A 72 21.93 2.19 8.29
CA THR A 72 21.14 0.95 8.24
C THR A 72 19.67 1.31 7.98
N LEU A 73 19.09 0.82 6.89
CA LEU A 73 17.68 1.10 6.57
C LEU A 73 16.71 0.40 7.54
N TYR A 74 17.06 -0.81 7.97
CA TYR A 74 16.20 -1.66 8.79
C TYR A 74 15.96 -1.06 10.18
N GLY A 75 14.70 -1.03 10.63
CA GLY A 75 14.30 -0.58 11.98
C GLY A 75 14.15 0.93 12.18
N ASN A 76 14.40 1.74 11.13
CA ASN A 76 14.39 3.20 11.24
C ASN A 76 13.08 3.87 10.75
N VAL A 77 12.06 3.07 10.45
CA VAL A 77 10.72 3.57 10.11
C VAL A 77 9.72 2.93 11.08
N ASN A 78 8.88 3.76 11.69
CA ASN A 78 7.82 3.28 12.57
C ASN A 78 6.83 2.43 11.77
N GLY A 79 6.46 1.27 12.29
CA GLY A 79 5.40 0.44 11.70
C GLY A 79 4.05 1.13 11.78
N TRP A 80 3.14 0.77 10.88
CA TRP A 80 1.75 1.22 10.91
C TRP A 80 0.76 0.07 10.74
N SER A 81 -0.43 0.19 11.33
CA SER A 81 -1.51 -0.81 11.21
C SER A 81 -2.16 -0.77 9.84
N THR A 82 -2.45 0.43 9.33
CA THR A 82 -3.13 0.66 8.04
C THR A 82 -2.49 1.83 7.29
N HIS A 83 -2.62 1.86 5.96
CA HIS A 83 -2.12 2.96 5.12
C HIS A 83 -3.24 3.47 4.22
N LEU A 84 -3.59 4.74 4.37
CA LEU A 84 -4.57 5.43 3.55
C LEU A 84 -3.88 6.35 2.54
N LEU A 85 -4.11 6.07 1.26
CA LEU A 85 -3.65 6.88 0.14
C LEU A 85 -4.80 7.75 -0.36
N VAL A 86 -4.64 9.07 -0.29
CA VAL A 86 -5.66 10.03 -0.71
C VAL A 86 -5.37 10.50 -2.14
N ALA A 87 -6.34 10.41 -3.04
CA ALA A 87 -6.21 10.95 -4.38
C ALA A 87 -6.18 12.48 -4.33
N THR A 88 -5.17 13.09 -4.94
CA THR A 88 -5.11 14.55 -5.08
C THR A 88 -4.85 14.99 -6.51
N GLY A 89 -4.55 14.07 -7.43
CA GLY A 89 -4.10 14.38 -8.80
C GLY A 89 -2.78 15.16 -8.88
N LYS A 90 -2.10 15.41 -7.74
CA LYS A 90 -0.84 16.16 -7.67
C LYS A 90 0.33 15.19 -7.62
N THR A 91 1.51 15.66 -8.01
CA THR A 91 2.76 14.89 -7.93
C THR A 91 3.74 15.44 -6.91
N ASP A 92 3.39 16.55 -6.27
CA ASP A 92 4.16 17.21 -5.21
C ASP A 92 3.18 17.93 -4.29
N TRP A 93 3.58 18.13 -3.02
CA TRP A 93 2.70 18.66 -1.96
C TRP A 93 3.47 19.62 -1.07
N VAL A 94 2.73 20.39 -0.27
CA VAL A 94 3.30 21.12 0.87
C VAL A 94 4.00 20.15 1.82
N ARG A 95 4.91 20.66 2.67
CA ARG A 95 5.82 19.82 3.48
C ARG A 95 5.10 18.77 4.31
N ASP A 96 3.99 19.15 4.93
CA ASP A 96 3.08 18.28 5.65
C ASP A 96 1.76 18.20 4.89
N VAL A 97 1.28 16.99 4.61
CA VAL A 97 0.03 16.80 3.87
C VAL A 97 -1.20 17.24 4.66
N ALA A 98 -1.11 17.30 5.99
CA ALA A 98 -2.15 17.84 6.85
C ALA A 98 -2.32 19.36 6.72
N ASP A 99 -1.36 20.06 6.09
CA ASP A 99 -1.43 21.50 5.81
C ASP A 99 -2.15 21.85 4.50
N GLU A 100 -2.60 20.85 3.73
CA GLU A 100 -3.49 21.06 2.58
C GLU A 100 -4.90 21.44 3.09
N GLN A 101 -5.15 22.74 3.23
CA GLN A 101 -6.39 23.29 3.78
C GLN A 101 -7.64 22.78 3.03
N GLY A 102 -8.66 22.39 3.79
CA GLY A 102 -9.92 21.88 3.27
C GLY A 102 -9.82 20.47 2.66
N SER A 103 -8.69 19.76 2.86
CA SER A 103 -8.52 18.40 2.37
C SER A 103 -9.01 17.35 3.38
N VAL A 104 -9.26 16.14 2.89
CA VAL A 104 -9.51 14.97 3.76
C VAL A 104 -8.31 14.70 4.67
N MET A 105 -7.09 15.03 4.23
CA MET A 105 -5.87 14.80 5.00
C MET A 105 -5.81 15.70 6.23
N GLU A 106 -6.11 16.98 6.06
CA GLU A 106 -6.25 17.93 7.16
C GLU A 106 -7.32 17.48 8.16
N ALA A 107 -8.49 17.07 7.66
CA ALA A 107 -9.60 16.63 8.51
C ALA A 107 -9.28 15.39 9.35
N ILE A 108 -8.44 14.48 8.84
CA ILE A 108 -8.01 13.29 9.60
C ILE A 108 -6.96 13.67 10.65
N GLU A 109 -5.85 14.28 10.24
CA GLU A 109 -4.69 14.46 11.11
C GLU A 109 -4.88 15.62 12.09
N LYS A 110 -5.35 16.78 11.63
CA LYS A 110 -5.66 17.92 12.53
C LYS A 110 -6.99 17.78 13.25
N GLY A 111 -7.90 16.95 12.73
CA GLY A 111 -9.12 16.57 13.41
C GLY A 111 -8.92 15.58 14.56
N GLY A 112 -7.69 15.05 14.74
CA GLY A 112 -7.38 14.09 15.80
C GLY A 112 -8.11 12.75 15.61
N LEU A 113 -8.36 12.36 14.37
CA LEU A 113 -9.05 11.11 14.05
C LEU A 113 -8.05 9.96 14.04
N GLU A 114 -7.97 9.25 15.16
CA GLU A 114 -7.10 8.08 15.30
C GLU A 114 -7.90 6.78 15.08
N PRO A 115 -7.37 5.83 14.30
CA PRO A 115 -8.03 4.54 14.15
C PRO A 115 -7.89 3.72 15.44
N SER A 116 -8.88 2.90 15.74
CA SER A 116 -8.85 2.00 16.90
C SER A 116 -8.37 0.60 16.55
N ASN A 117 -7.93 0.35 15.31
CA ASN A 117 -7.58 -0.98 14.82
C ASN A 117 -6.08 -1.27 14.76
N GLY A 118 -5.77 -2.55 14.95
CA GLY A 118 -4.41 -3.07 14.94
C GLY A 118 -3.61 -2.76 16.20
N GLN A 119 -2.49 -3.47 16.34
CA GLN A 119 -1.64 -3.40 17.53
C GLN A 119 -1.07 -2.00 17.78
N TYR A 120 -0.77 -1.27 16.70
CA TYR A 120 -0.15 0.05 16.78
C TYR A 120 -1.15 1.22 16.80
N GLN A 121 -2.45 0.94 16.63
CA GLN A 121 -3.55 1.93 16.58
C GLN A 121 -3.21 3.19 15.77
N ASN A 122 -2.48 3.03 14.67
CA ASN A 122 -1.99 4.14 13.87
C ASN A 122 -2.32 3.97 12.38
N LEU A 123 -2.56 5.11 11.76
CA LEU A 123 -2.86 5.24 10.34
C LEU A 123 -1.69 5.94 9.66
N LYS A 124 -1.06 5.29 8.69
CA LYS A 124 -0.19 6.01 7.77
C LYS A 124 -1.06 6.76 6.76
N LEU A 125 -0.99 8.08 6.78
CA LEU A 125 -1.66 8.93 5.81
C LEU A 125 -0.68 9.35 4.71
N SER A 126 -1.10 9.30 3.45
CA SER A 126 -0.28 9.82 2.34
C SER A 126 -1.16 10.41 1.24
N ALA A 127 -0.73 11.54 0.70
CA ALA A 127 -1.29 12.08 -0.52
C ALA A 127 -0.76 11.28 -1.72
N SER A 128 -1.51 11.23 -2.82
CA SER A 128 -1.14 10.48 -4.02
C SER A 128 -1.57 11.16 -5.31
N ASN A 129 -0.88 10.83 -6.39
CA ASN A 129 -1.25 11.28 -7.74
C ASN A 129 -2.38 10.46 -8.38
N MET A 130 -3.09 9.64 -7.60
CA MET A 130 -4.31 8.99 -8.08
C MET A 130 -5.28 10.06 -8.62
N PRO A 131 -6.01 9.76 -9.72
CA PRO A 131 -6.96 10.70 -10.29
C PRO A 131 -8.08 10.98 -9.28
N VAL A 132 -8.51 12.24 -9.25
CA VAL A 132 -9.68 12.67 -8.49
C VAL A 132 -10.95 12.54 -9.36
N PRO A 133 -12.14 12.35 -8.78
CA PRO A 133 -13.39 12.38 -9.54
C PRO A 133 -13.58 13.73 -10.23
N ASP A 134 -14.24 13.76 -11.39
CA ASP A 134 -14.52 15.01 -12.13
C ASP A 134 -15.28 16.05 -11.26
N GLU A 135 -16.14 15.56 -10.36
CA GLU A 135 -16.88 16.38 -9.39
C GLU A 135 -15.96 17.16 -8.44
N TYR A 136 -14.74 16.69 -8.19
CA TYR A 136 -13.75 17.35 -7.33
C TYR A 136 -13.52 18.82 -7.74
N HIS A 137 -13.54 19.10 -9.06
CA HIS A 137 -13.31 20.43 -9.61
C HIS A 137 -14.55 21.33 -9.62
N HIS A 138 -15.72 20.79 -9.34
CA HIS A 138 -17.00 21.50 -9.33
C HIS A 138 -17.46 21.92 -7.92
N HIS A 139 -16.71 21.55 -6.89
CA HIS A 139 -17.02 21.85 -5.49
C HIS A 139 -16.08 22.92 -4.92
N ASP A 140 -16.58 23.72 -3.98
CA ASP A 140 -15.78 24.65 -3.20
C ASP A 140 -14.70 23.92 -2.38
N SER A 141 -13.59 24.60 -2.09
CA SER A 141 -12.57 24.11 -1.16
C SER A 141 -13.19 23.72 0.19
N GLY A 142 -12.77 22.58 0.75
CA GLY A 142 -13.35 22.01 1.97
C GLY A 142 -14.55 21.09 1.74
N LYS A 143 -15.13 21.04 0.53
CA LYS A 143 -16.27 20.18 0.17
C LYS A 143 -15.96 19.20 -0.96
N GLN A 144 -14.73 19.19 -1.45
CA GLN A 144 -14.37 18.46 -2.66
C GLN A 144 -14.36 16.93 -2.38
N PRO A 145 -15.12 16.13 -3.15
CA PRO A 145 -15.12 14.68 -3.02
C PRO A 145 -13.86 14.08 -3.65
N THR A 146 -13.15 13.23 -2.91
CA THR A 146 -11.97 12.51 -3.40
C THR A 146 -12.12 11.00 -3.25
N THR A 147 -11.18 10.27 -3.82
CA THR A 147 -11.08 8.82 -3.72
C THR A 147 -9.90 8.47 -2.82
N VAL A 148 -10.05 7.44 -1.99
CA VAL A 148 -8.97 6.94 -1.13
C VAL A 148 -8.76 5.44 -1.33
N LEU A 149 -7.51 4.99 -1.24
CA LEU A 149 -7.15 3.57 -1.26
C LEU A 149 -6.62 3.17 0.11
N LEU A 150 -7.27 2.20 0.73
CA LEU A 150 -6.91 1.63 2.02
C LEU A 150 -6.10 0.34 1.84
N LEU A 151 -4.96 0.27 2.51
CA LEU A 151 -4.08 -0.89 2.57
C LEU A 151 -3.96 -1.37 4.03
N PRO A 152 -3.81 -2.69 4.28
CA PRO A 152 -3.61 -3.77 3.32
C PRO A 152 -4.90 -4.39 2.73
N SER A 153 -6.08 -3.81 3.01
CA SER A 153 -7.35 -4.36 2.51
C SER A 153 -7.55 -4.21 0.99
N PHE A 154 -6.67 -3.46 0.30
CA PHE A 154 -6.81 -3.14 -1.13
C PHE A 154 -8.23 -2.65 -1.45
N THR A 155 -8.77 -1.76 -0.62
CA THR A 155 -10.15 -1.27 -0.74
C THR A 155 -10.14 0.19 -1.16
N ILE A 156 -10.83 0.52 -2.25
CA ILE A 156 -11.03 1.88 -2.71
C ILE A 156 -12.34 2.40 -2.13
N ILE A 157 -12.35 3.64 -1.64
CA ILE A 157 -13.53 4.34 -1.15
C ILE A 157 -13.69 5.61 -1.98
N ASP A 158 -14.81 5.69 -2.68
CA ASP A 158 -15.11 6.79 -3.59
C ASP A 158 -15.92 7.89 -2.85
N HIS A 159 -15.84 9.13 -3.35
CA HIS A 159 -16.59 10.30 -2.88
C HIS A 159 -16.41 10.64 -1.38
N VAL A 160 -15.20 10.46 -0.86
CA VAL A 160 -14.83 10.89 0.49
C VAL A 160 -14.68 12.40 0.52
N THR A 161 -15.42 13.06 1.41
CA THR A 161 -15.26 14.50 1.69
C THR A 161 -14.63 14.70 3.07
N PRO A 162 -14.06 15.88 3.38
CA PRO A 162 -13.51 16.19 4.70
C PRO A 162 -14.53 15.97 5.83
N ALA A 163 -15.81 16.27 5.59
CA ALA A 163 -16.89 16.06 6.55
C ALA A 163 -17.18 14.57 6.86
N LEU A 164 -16.87 13.67 5.92
CA LEU A 164 -17.04 12.22 6.06
C LEU A 164 -15.78 11.52 6.62
N ALA A 165 -14.73 12.26 6.96
CA ALA A 165 -13.52 11.68 7.56
C ALA A 165 -13.78 10.87 8.84
N PRO A 166 -14.65 11.31 9.79
CA PRO A 166 -14.98 10.51 10.98
C PRO A 166 -15.66 9.18 10.63
N ASP A 167 -16.59 9.22 9.66
CA ASP A 167 -17.28 8.04 9.15
C ASP A 167 -16.32 7.06 8.47
N LEU A 168 -15.35 7.59 7.69
CA LEU A 168 -14.32 6.80 7.04
C LEU A 168 -13.51 6.01 8.08
N ILE A 169 -13.06 6.67 9.14
CA ILE A 169 -12.30 5.99 10.20
C ILE A 169 -13.17 4.94 10.90
N LYS A 170 -14.37 5.34 11.34
CA LYS A 170 -15.25 4.50 12.15
C LYS A 170 -15.76 3.26 11.41
N TYR A 171 -16.27 3.44 10.19
CA TYR A 171 -17.00 2.40 9.47
C TYR A 171 -16.18 1.66 8.43
N ILE A 172 -15.02 2.20 8.01
CA ILE A 172 -14.16 1.56 7.01
C ILE A 172 -12.80 1.18 7.59
N VAL A 173 -12.05 2.13 8.17
CA VAL A 173 -10.67 1.86 8.62
C VAL A 173 -10.66 0.93 9.83
N ASN A 174 -11.46 1.21 10.87
CA ASN A 174 -11.50 0.40 12.08
C ASN A 174 -11.85 -1.09 11.85
N PRO A 175 -12.83 -1.44 11.01
CA PRO A 175 -13.11 -2.85 10.72
C PRO A 175 -12.16 -3.48 9.69
N ALA A 176 -11.27 -2.72 9.05
CA ALA A 176 -10.36 -3.25 8.03
C ALA A 176 -9.23 -4.08 8.63
N PRO A 177 -8.71 -5.08 7.86
CA PRO A 177 -7.50 -5.80 8.23
C PRO A 177 -6.30 -4.86 8.32
N THR A 178 -5.33 -5.27 9.11
CA THR A 178 -4.10 -4.53 9.43
C THR A 178 -2.86 -5.28 8.93
N THR A 179 -1.71 -4.63 8.97
CA THR A 179 -0.40 -5.22 8.61
C THR A 179 -0.03 -6.47 9.43
N THR A 180 -0.67 -6.66 10.58
CA THR A 180 -0.51 -7.82 11.47
C THR A 180 -1.65 -8.83 11.37
N THR A 181 -2.61 -8.63 10.46
CA THR A 181 -3.68 -9.61 10.23
C THR A 181 -3.12 -10.82 9.48
N PRO A 182 -3.25 -12.07 10.00
CA PRO A 182 -2.71 -13.25 9.35
C PRO A 182 -3.27 -13.47 7.94
N LEU A 183 -2.40 -13.81 6.98
CA LEU A 183 -2.81 -14.16 5.63
C LEU A 183 -3.72 -15.40 5.64
N GLY A 184 -4.94 -15.26 5.11
CA GLY A 184 -5.93 -16.35 5.09
C GLY A 184 -6.87 -16.38 6.30
N ALA A 185 -6.68 -15.50 7.29
CA ALA A 185 -7.74 -15.14 8.22
C ALA A 185 -8.78 -14.33 7.43
N VAL A 186 -9.68 -15.03 6.73
CA VAL A 186 -10.97 -14.45 6.36
C VAL A 186 -11.57 -13.96 7.68
N PRO A 187 -12.02 -12.70 7.80
CA PRO A 187 -12.85 -12.31 8.92
C PRO A 187 -14.11 -13.16 8.82
N GLU A 188 -14.11 -14.32 9.48
CA GLU A 188 -15.34 -15.07 9.64
C GLU A 188 -16.31 -14.16 10.40
N PRO A 189 -17.56 -14.02 9.94
CA PRO A 189 -18.57 -13.33 10.73
C PRO A 189 -18.62 -14.04 12.08
N VAL A 190 -18.21 -13.33 13.13
CA VAL A 190 -18.06 -13.83 14.50
C VAL A 190 -19.35 -14.52 14.92
N SER A 191 -19.39 -15.85 14.74
CA SER A 191 -20.43 -16.72 15.27
C SER A 191 -19.87 -17.30 16.55
N ALA A 192 -19.73 -16.45 17.56
CA ALA A 192 -19.49 -16.93 18.92
C ALA A 192 -20.80 -17.50 19.49
N PRO A 193 -20.74 -18.60 20.26
CA PRO A 193 -21.92 -19.21 20.84
C PRO A 193 -22.61 -18.26 21.82
N THR A 194 -23.93 -18.22 21.73
CA THR A 194 -24.88 -17.49 22.57
C THR A 194 -24.54 -17.62 24.06
N SER A 195 -24.08 -16.52 24.66
CA SER A 195 -24.29 -16.21 26.07
C SER A 195 -24.99 -14.85 26.13
N GLU A 196 -26.24 -14.89 26.57
CA GLU A 196 -27.14 -13.75 26.75
C GLU A 196 -26.63 -12.87 27.91
N ASP A 197 -25.85 -11.80 27.64
CA ASP A 197 -25.85 -10.54 28.43
C ASP A 197 -24.79 -9.46 28.01
N GLN A 198 -24.54 -9.25 26.71
CA GLN A 198 -23.77 -8.06 26.28
C GLN A 198 -24.40 -7.33 25.09
N PRO A 199 -24.28 -5.98 24.99
CA PRO A 199 -24.80 -5.22 23.86
C PRO A 199 -24.14 -5.70 22.56
N GLN A 200 -24.93 -6.32 21.69
CA GLN A 200 -24.51 -6.85 20.40
C GLN A 200 -23.93 -5.73 19.51
N GLN A 201 -22.67 -5.87 19.08
CA GLN A 201 -22.16 -5.09 17.97
C GLN A 201 -22.91 -5.52 16.68
N PRO A 202 -23.44 -4.57 15.89
CA PRO A 202 -24.21 -4.90 14.69
C PRO A 202 -23.31 -5.49 13.59
N PRO A 203 -23.86 -6.34 12.70
CA PRO A 203 -23.13 -6.96 11.60
C PRO A 203 -22.60 -5.91 10.60
N ILE A 204 -21.50 -6.20 9.92
CA ILE A 204 -20.74 -5.26 9.06
C ILE A 204 -21.61 -4.62 7.95
N SER A 205 -22.60 -5.35 7.41
CA SER A 205 -23.56 -4.80 6.43
C SER A 205 -24.49 -3.73 7.01
N ASP A 206 -24.86 -3.81 8.29
CA ASP A 206 -25.68 -2.79 8.94
C ASP A 206 -24.88 -1.53 9.24
N LEU A 207 -23.57 -1.64 9.49
CA LEU A 207 -22.69 -0.50 9.75
C LEU A 207 -22.44 0.37 8.51
N LEU A 208 -22.21 -0.24 7.34
CA LEU A 208 -22.03 0.52 6.09
C LEU A 208 -23.30 1.23 5.64
N SER A 209 -24.47 0.74 6.05
CA SER A 209 -25.76 1.39 5.80
C SER A 209 -25.93 2.71 6.58
N GLN A 210 -25.08 2.95 7.59
CA GLN A 210 -25.09 4.17 8.41
C GLN A 210 -24.28 5.33 7.82
N THR A 211 -23.60 5.12 6.68
CA THR A 211 -22.76 6.13 6.05
C THR A 211 -23.02 6.23 4.53
N PRO A 212 -22.94 7.43 3.93
CA PRO A 212 -23.03 7.57 2.48
C PRO A 212 -21.80 7.04 1.73
N LEU A 213 -20.72 6.67 2.44
CA LEU A 213 -19.49 6.16 1.83
C LEU A 213 -19.73 4.88 1.01
N ARG A 214 -19.04 4.76 -0.12
CA ARG A 214 -19.11 3.60 -1.00
C ARG A 214 -17.72 3.03 -1.22
N SER A 215 -17.57 1.75 -0.96
CA SER A 215 -16.31 1.03 -1.11
C SER A 215 -16.38 -0.02 -2.22
N ARG A 216 -15.24 -0.30 -2.84
CA ARG A 216 -15.05 -1.33 -3.87
C ARG A 216 -13.64 -1.91 -3.77
N PRO A 217 -13.42 -3.16 -4.23
CA PRO A 217 -12.07 -3.71 -4.27
C PRO A 217 -11.18 -2.94 -5.26
N CYS A 218 -9.89 -2.82 -4.92
CA CYS A 218 -8.87 -2.33 -5.83
C CYS A 218 -8.73 -3.34 -6.98
N PRO A 219 -8.77 -2.90 -8.24
CA PRO A 219 -8.66 -3.81 -9.37
C PRO A 219 -7.24 -4.36 -9.54
N HIS A 220 -6.21 -3.70 -9.00
CA HIS A 220 -4.82 -4.06 -9.23
C HIS A 220 -4.37 -5.25 -8.38
N ALA A 221 -3.50 -6.10 -8.94
CA ALA A 221 -2.88 -7.19 -8.21
C ALA A 221 -1.74 -6.72 -7.29
N ALA A 222 -1.10 -5.61 -7.65
CA ALA A 222 -0.10 -4.95 -6.80
C ALA A 222 -0.11 -3.43 -7.03
N VAL A 223 0.41 -2.69 -6.05
CA VAL A 223 0.64 -1.25 -6.16
C VAL A 223 2.09 -0.95 -5.81
N ILE A 224 2.74 -0.11 -6.63
CA ILE A 224 4.08 0.41 -6.37
C ILE A 224 3.92 1.86 -5.94
N LEU A 225 4.39 2.17 -4.74
CA LEU A 225 4.31 3.51 -4.17
C LEU A 225 5.68 4.16 -4.18
N LEU A 226 5.80 5.29 -4.87
CA LEU A 226 7.06 6.04 -5.03
C LEU A 226 6.92 7.40 -4.37
N CYS A 227 7.76 7.70 -3.37
CA CYS A 227 7.80 9.02 -2.78
C CYS A 227 8.31 10.04 -3.81
N SER A 228 7.50 11.05 -4.17
CA SER A 228 7.86 12.08 -5.15
C SER A 228 7.95 13.49 -4.56
N GLN A 229 7.76 13.63 -3.25
CA GLN A 229 7.59 14.92 -2.58
C GLN A 229 8.91 15.72 -2.55
N ARG A 230 9.06 16.62 -3.52
CA ARG A 230 10.28 17.43 -3.71
C ARG A 230 10.44 18.46 -2.61
N THR A 231 9.33 19.04 -2.13
CA THR A 231 9.31 20.02 -1.03
C THR A 231 9.91 19.46 0.27
N ARG A 232 9.82 18.14 0.47
CA ARG A 232 10.36 17.46 1.64
C ARG A 232 11.79 16.99 1.42
N ASP A 233 12.05 16.35 0.28
CA ASP A 233 13.37 15.89 -0.15
C ASP A 233 13.47 15.94 -1.68
N ALA A 234 14.42 16.75 -2.18
CA ALA A 234 14.62 16.93 -3.61
C ALA A 234 14.99 15.62 -4.32
N ARG A 235 15.63 14.67 -3.63
CA ARG A 235 16.04 13.38 -4.19
C ARG A 235 14.85 12.51 -4.53
N CYS A 236 13.82 12.49 -3.67
CA CYS A 236 12.54 11.81 -3.95
C CYS A 236 11.89 12.37 -5.22
N GLY A 237 11.82 13.71 -5.33
CA GLY A 237 11.23 14.38 -6.49
C GLY A 237 12.04 14.26 -7.79
N GLN A 238 13.32 13.89 -7.71
CA GLN A 238 14.17 13.60 -8.88
C GLN A 238 14.13 12.12 -9.27
N SER A 239 14.13 11.21 -8.30
CA SER A 239 14.22 9.76 -8.52
C SER A 239 12.90 9.12 -8.92
N ALA A 240 11.77 9.52 -8.31
CA ALA A 240 10.49 8.86 -8.55
C ALA A 240 10.06 8.82 -10.03
N PRO A 241 10.20 9.88 -10.85
CA PRO A 241 9.92 9.82 -12.28
C PRO A 241 10.84 8.88 -13.06
N LEU A 242 12.12 8.80 -12.66
CA LEU A 242 13.11 7.92 -13.27
C LEU A 242 12.79 6.45 -12.97
N LEU A 243 12.48 6.14 -11.71
CA LEU A 243 12.04 4.83 -11.27
C LEU A 243 10.75 4.39 -11.95
N ARG A 244 9.74 5.26 -11.99
CA ARG A 244 8.48 5.00 -12.69
C ARG A 244 8.73 4.63 -14.15
N LYS A 245 9.57 5.39 -14.87
CA LYS A 245 9.89 5.10 -16.27
C LYS A 245 10.47 3.70 -16.48
N GLU A 246 11.37 3.25 -15.60
CA GLU A 246 11.95 1.89 -15.70
C GLU A 246 10.93 0.81 -15.30
N PHE A 247 10.13 1.00 -14.24
CA PHE A 247 9.04 0.07 -13.93
C PHE A 247 8.06 -0.07 -15.08
N GLU A 248 7.67 1.04 -15.71
CA GLU A 248 6.80 1.03 -16.89
C GLU A 248 7.43 0.25 -18.06
N ARG A 249 8.73 0.45 -18.31
CA ARG A 249 9.46 -0.26 -19.36
C ARG A 249 9.43 -1.77 -19.17
N HIS A 250 9.53 -2.25 -17.93
CA HIS A 250 9.48 -3.68 -17.62
C HIS A 250 8.06 -4.25 -17.57
N LEU A 251 7.09 -3.49 -17.08
CA LEU A 251 5.72 -3.96 -16.89
C LEU A 251 4.89 -3.94 -18.19
N ARG A 252 5.19 -3.03 -19.13
CA ARG A 252 4.45 -2.91 -20.41
C ARG A 252 4.57 -4.17 -21.28
N PRO A 253 5.77 -4.73 -21.56
CA PRO A 253 5.90 -5.96 -22.35
C PRO A 253 5.20 -7.17 -21.74
N LEU A 254 5.05 -7.19 -20.41
CA LEU A 254 4.34 -8.25 -19.67
C LEU A 254 2.81 -8.05 -19.65
N GLY A 255 2.30 -6.93 -20.19
CA GLY A 255 0.88 -6.59 -20.11
C GLY A 255 0.40 -6.29 -18.68
N LEU A 256 1.32 -6.08 -17.74
CA LEU A 256 1.04 -5.88 -16.31
C LEU A 256 0.90 -4.41 -15.94
N TYR A 257 1.41 -3.48 -16.75
CA TYR A 257 1.30 -2.06 -16.46
C TYR A 257 -0.17 -1.60 -16.44
N ARG A 258 -0.54 -0.86 -15.39
CA ARG A 258 -1.80 -0.10 -15.30
C ARG A 258 -1.43 1.37 -15.14
N ASP A 259 -1.95 2.20 -16.05
CA ASP A 259 -1.83 3.65 -15.91
C ASP A 259 -2.79 4.16 -14.82
N LEU A 260 -2.87 5.48 -14.63
CA LEU A 260 -3.64 6.08 -13.55
C LEU A 260 -5.17 5.95 -13.74
N ASP A 261 -5.63 5.82 -14.99
CA ASP A 261 -7.04 5.76 -15.35
C ASP A 261 -7.47 4.33 -15.77
N ASP A 262 -6.51 3.40 -15.82
CA ASP A 262 -6.72 2.01 -16.21
C ASP A 262 -7.34 1.18 -15.08
N GLY A 263 -8.66 1.13 -15.09
CA GLY A 263 -9.46 0.31 -14.17
C GLY A 263 -9.48 -1.20 -14.47
N ARG A 264 -8.68 -1.71 -15.42
CA ARG A 264 -8.69 -3.15 -15.76
C ARG A 264 -8.19 -3.99 -14.58
N PRO A 265 -8.83 -5.15 -14.32
CA PRO A 265 -8.42 -6.03 -13.23
C PRO A 265 -7.01 -6.60 -13.46
N GLY A 266 -6.34 -6.91 -12.35
CA GLY A 266 -4.95 -7.37 -12.30
C GLY A 266 -3.95 -6.27 -12.62
N GLY A 267 -2.73 -6.68 -12.93
CA GLY A 267 -1.63 -5.75 -13.22
C GLY A 267 -1.16 -4.95 -12.00
N VAL A 268 -0.36 -3.92 -12.26
CA VAL A 268 0.38 -3.15 -11.28
C VAL A 268 0.15 -1.66 -11.52
N GLY A 269 -0.45 -1.00 -10.53
CA GLY A 269 -0.56 0.47 -10.50
C GLY A 269 0.69 1.10 -9.89
N ILE A 270 1.19 2.18 -10.49
CA ILE A 270 2.36 2.92 -9.98
C ILE A 270 1.91 4.32 -9.56
N TYR A 271 2.00 4.61 -8.28
CA TYR A 271 1.54 5.87 -7.69
C TYR A 271 2.69 6.66 -7.09
N PHE A 272 2.72 7.94 -7.41
CA PHE A 272 3.49 8.91 -6.66
C PHE A 272 2.74 9.25 -5.38
N ILE A 273 3.47 9.27 -4.27
CA ILE A 273 2.92 9.56 -2.96
C ILE A 273 3.76 10.60 -2.21
N SER A 274 3.15 11.21 -1.21
CA SER A 274 3.83 12.07 -0.25
C SER A 274 4.84 11.29 0.58
N HIS A 275 5.62 12.00 1.39
CA HIS A 275 6.65 11.45 2.24
C HIS A 275 6.12 10.37 3.18
N VAL A 276 6.70 9.16 3.04
CA VAL A 276 6.33 8.01 3.85
C VAL A 276 7.22 7.78 5.07
N GLY A 277 8.23 8.63 5.28
CA GLY A 277 9.36 8.31 6.15
C GLY A 277 10.52 7.73 5.35
N GLY A 278 11.66 7.50 6.00
CA GLY A 278 12.80 6.84 5.39
C GLY A 278 13.48 7.56 4.22
N HIS A 279 13.17 8.84 3.95
CA HIS A 279 13.81 9.66 2.89
C HIS A 279 15.35 9.70 2.94
N LYS A 280 15.95 9.41 4.10
CA LYS A 280 17.40 9.23 4.23
C LYS A 280 17.91 8.04 3.38
N TYR A 281 17.04 7.06 3.15
CA TYR A 281 17.36 5.71 2.66
C TYR A 281 16.75 5.41 1.29
N LEU A 282 16.61 6.41 0.40
CA LEU A 282 16.13 6.15 -0.96
C LEU A 282 17.19 5.30 -1.69
N ARG A 283 17.09 3.98 -1.51
CA ARG A 283 18.06 2.94 -1.88
C ARG A 283 17.40 2.06 -2.95
N MET A 284 18.13 1.81 -4.03
CA MET A 284 17.92 0.64 -4.90
C MET A 284 18.77 -0.50 -4.35
#